data_AF-A0A1M4NDX8-F1
#
_entry.id   AF-A0A1M4NDX8-F1
#
_cell.length_a   1.000
_cell.length_b   1.000
_cell.length_c   1.000
_cell.angle_alpha   90.00
_cell.angle_beta   90.00
_cell.angle_gamma   90.00
#
_symmetry.space_group_name_H-M   'P 1'
#
loop_
_entity.id
_entity.type
_entity.pdbx_description
1 polymer ?
#
loop_
_entity_poly.entity_id
_entity_poly.type
_entity_poly.pdbx_seq_one_letter_code
_entity_poly.pdbx_strand_id
1 'polypeptide(L)'
;MEKSQEEKYIQNLNRLFDKSFLQQYKSLNKTIRWGIRVLAEINQIGLENITFDKFSLDGQNIFFFSNRYLAGRLGMNVKQANQYINLFCALKLINKVPKEDVPEALLDNAKEIAKKQGQRMINFYTVPPLGEVIQKSDEMANKMLKKGYSSIKTVSKVLIENIYDKQVAGDIYKDCEFSSFTRKVQDLIESYVVEEIMKKGYVILDDIYDKQIIIDGEVVEKENKYINYKRLIPVLIDKYNFEYRKANKELLQRFGLKGYSYVLYKKTA
;
A
#
# COMPACT_ATOMS: atom_id res chain seq x y z
N MET A 1 -30.09 -7.00 -11.36
CA MET A 1 -28.71 -7.28 -10.90
C MET A 1 -27.76 -6.20 -11.34
N GLU A 2 -27.76 -5.82 -12.62
CA GLU A 2 -26.89 -4.75 -13.14
C GLU A 2 -27.26 -3.34 -12.63
N LYS A 3 -28.55 -2.96 -12.56
CA LYS A 3 -28.97 -1.75 -11.81
C LYS A 3 -28.37 -1.64 -10.40
N SER A 4 -28.23 -2.77 -9.70
CA SER A 4 -27.64 -2.81 -8.35
C SER A 4 -26.12 -2.62 -8.36
N GLN A 5 -25.41 -3.06 -9.41
CA GLN A 5 -23.97 -2.80 -9.57
C GLN A 5 -23.70 -1.36 -9.99
N GLU A 6 -24.51 -0.82 -10.90
CA GLU A 6 -24.43 0.58 -11.30
C GLU A 6 -24.64 1.51 -10.09
N GLU A 7 -25.73 1.29 -9.34
CA GLU A 7 -26.01 2.00 -8.09
C GLU A 7 -24.86 1.90 -7.08
N LYS A 8 -24.26 0.71 -6.92
CA LYS A 8 -23.08 0.51 -6.06
C LYS A 8 -21.93 1.43 -6.46
N TYR A 9 -21.54 1.45 -7.73
CA TYR A 9 -20.42 2.29 -8.19
C TYR A 9 -20.74 3.79 -8.05
N ILE A 10 -21.96 4.21 -8.39
CA ILE A 10 -22.42 5.60 -8.19
C ILE A 10 -22.37 5.97 -6.71
N GLN A 11 -22.87 5.12 -5.81
CA GLN A 11 -22.81 5.35 -4.37
C GLN A 11 -21.37 5.41 -3.84
N ASN A 12 -20.48 4.54 -4.33
CA ASN A 12 -19.07 4.58 -3.99
C ASN A 12 -18.43 5.91 -4.39
N LEU A 13 -18.65 6.35 -5.64
CA LEU A 13 -18.15 7.63 -6.14
C LEU A 13 -18.67 8.80 -5.30
N ASN A 14 -19.97 8.85 -5.02
CA ASN A 14 -20.57 9.90 -4.18
C ASN A 14 -19.91 9.94 -2.79
N ARG A 15 -19.73 8.79 -2.14
CA ARG A 15 -19.08 8.69 -0.82
C ARG A 15 -17.59 9.06 -0.83
N LEU A 16 -16.86 8.76 -1.91
CA LEU A 16 -15.45 9.12 -2.03
C LEU A 16 -15.23 10.63 -2.11
N PHE A 17 -16.21 11.37 -2.64
CA PHE A 17 -16.18 12.84 -2.74
C PHE A 17 -16.97 13.55 -1.65
N ASP A 18 -17.74 12.83 -0.84
CA ASP A 18 -18.36 13.34 0.38
C ASP A 18 -17.32 13.48 1.50
N LYS A 19 -16.89 14.72 1.73
CA LYS A 19 -15.94 15.07 2.80
C LYS A 19 -16.47 14.71 4.18
N SER A 20 -17.78 14.85 4.42
CA SER A 20 -18.37 14.57 5.73
C SER A 20 -18.36 13.07 6.04
N PHE A 21 -18.59 12.24 5.02
CA PHE A 21 -18.49 10.79 5.12
C PHE A 21 -17.06 10.35 5.46
N LEU A 22 -16.07 10.75 4.67
CA LEU A 22 -14.67 10.33 4.90
C LEU A 22 -14.07 10.89 6.19
N GLN A 23 -14.56 12.02 6.72
CA GLN A 23 -14.08 12.57 7.99
C GLN A 23 -14.43 11.70 9.20
N GLN A 24 -15.46 10.85 9.11
CA GLN A 24 -15.81 9.88 10.14
C GLN A 24 -14.73 8.79 10.27
N TYR A 25 -14.03 8.49 9.17
CA TYR A 25 -13.00 7.45 9.07
C TYR A 25 -11.61 8.08 8.97
N LYS A 26 -11.16 8.65 10.09
CA LYS A 26 -9.95 9.50 10.16
C LYS A 26 -8.69 8.78 9.70
N SER A 27 -8.54 7.49 10.04
CA SER A 27 -7.34 6.72 9.72
C SER A 27 -7.28 6.43 8.21
N LEU A 28 -8.41 6.01 7.66
CA LEU A 28 -8.58 5.74 6.25
C LEU A 28 -8.35 7.00 5.42
N ASN A 29 -9.07 8.08 5.73
CA ASN A 29 -8.95 9.35 5.03
C ASN A 29 -7.50 9.84 5.02
N LYS A 30 -6.82 9.83 6.17
CA LYS A 30 -5.40 10.19 6.24
C LYS A 30 -4.50 9.32 5.34
N THR A 31 -4.80 8.03 5.25
CA THR A 31 -4.03 7.03 4.50
C THR A 31 -4.22 7.16 2.99
N ILE A 32 -5.46 7.41 2.54
CA ILE A 32 -5.82 7.42 1.12
C ILE A 32 -6.04 8.81 0.52
N ARG A 33 -5.95 9.91 1.28
CA ARG A 33 -6.26 11.28 0.80
C ARG A 33 -5.64 11.65 -0.55
N TRP A 34 -4.41 11.21 -0.81
CA TRP A 34 -3.69 11.49 -2.06
C TRP A 34 -4.03 10.49 -3.19
N GLY A 35 -4.67 9.38 -2.85
CA GLY A 35 -5.13 8.34 -3.74
C GLY A 35 -6.64 8.37 -4.02
N ILE A 36 -7.42 9.28 -3.44
CA ILE A 36 -8.89 9.33 -3.64
C ILE A 36 -9.24 9.39 -5.13
N ARG A 37 -8.55 10.24 -5.92
CA ARG A 37 -8.77 10.31 -7.37
C ARG A 37 -8.44 9.00 -8.08
N VAL A 38 -7.45 8.26 -7.61
CA VAL A 38 -7.08 6.95 -8.17
C VAL A 38 -8.16 5.91 -7.87
N LEU A 39 -8.67 5.88 -6.63
CA LEU A 39 -9.74 4.97 -6.23
C LEU A 39 -11.06 5.29 -6.95
N ALA A 40 -11.37 6.58 -7.13
CA ALA A 40 -12.51 7.03 -7.92
C ALA A 40 -12.37 6.57 -9.39
N GLU A 41 -11.20 6.72 -9.99
CA GLU A 41 -10.96 6.26 -11.37
C GLU A 41 -11.15 4.74 -11.50
N ILE A 42 -10.74 3.95 -10.50
CA ILE A 42 -10.97 2.50 -10.53
C ILE A 42 -12.46 2.16 -10.41
N ASN A 43 -13.23 2.90 -9.61
CA ASN A 43 -14.69 2.76 -9.57
C ASN A 43 -15.33 3.16 -10.91
N GLN A 44 -14.83 4.21 -11.55
CA GLN A 44 -15.30 4.65 -12.86
C GLN A 44 -15.02 3.61 -13.95
N ILE A 45 -13.82 3.01 -13.96
CA ILE A 45 -13.51 1.88 -14.85
C ILE A 45 -14.45 0.71 -14.57
N GLY A 46 -14.70 0.38 -13.30
CA GLY A 46 -15.64 -0.67 -12.92
C GLY A 46 -17.07 -0.42 -13.42
N LEU A 47 -17.53 0.83 -13.34
CA LEU A 47 -18.82 1.30 -13.86
C LEU A 47 -18.91 1.20 -15.40
N GLU A 48 -17.87 1.61 -16.12
CA GLU A 48 -17.78 1.52 -17.58
C GLU A 48 -17.73 0.07 -18.10
N ASN A 49 -17.33 -0.88 -17.24
CA ASN A 49 -17.13 -2.29 -17.59
C ASN A 49 -18.12 -3.22 -16.89
N ILE A 50 -19.31 -2.73 -16.54
CA ILE A 50 -20.40 -3.59 -16.09
C ILE A 50 -20.87 -4.43 -17.29
N THR A 51 -20.51 -5.71 -17.28
CA THR A 51 -20.94 -6.66 -18.31
C THR A 51 -21.97 -7.60 -17.69
N PHE A 52 -23.25 -7.42 -18.02
CA PHE A 52 -24.35 -8.19 -17.47
C PHE A 52 -24.14 -9.71 -17.54
N ASP A 53 -24.50 -10.38 -16.45
CA ASP A 53 -24.80 -11.80 -16.25
C ASP A 53 -23.74 -12.85 -16.61
N LYS A 54 -22.64 -12.50 -17.29
CA LYS A 54 -21.62 -13.48 -17.70
C LYS A 54 -20.39 -13.52 -16.80
N PHE A 55 -20.07 -12.41 -16.11
CA PHE A 55 -18.78 -12.23 -15.44
C PHE A 55 -18.90 -11.62 -14.04
N SER A 56 -19.33 -12.43 -13.07
CA SER A 56 -19.38 -12.02 -11.66
C SER A 56 -18.72 -13.06 -10.77
N LEU A 57 -18.18 -12.61 -9.64
CA LEU A 57 -17.73 -13.42 -8.53
C LEU A 57 -18.45 -12.92 -7.27
N ASP A 58 -19.17 -13.81 -6.58
CA ASP A 58 -19.95 -13.48 -5.38
C ASP A 58 -20.89 -12.27 -5.54
N GLY A 59 -21.54 -12.18 -6.71
CA GLY A 59 -22.46 -11.08 -7.03
C GLY A 59 -21.77 -9.73 -7.32
N GLN A 60 -20.44 -9.70 -7.43
CA GLN A 60 -19.66 -8.53 -7.83
C GLN A 60 -19.18 -8.65 -9.28
N ASN A 61 -19.38 -7.60 -10.08
CA ASN A 61 -18.88 -7.54 -11.45
C ASN A 61 -17.34 -7.61 -11.47
N ILE A 62 -16.79 -8.57 -12.23
CA ILE A 62 -15.35 -8.68 -12.45
C ILE A 62 -14.98 -7.83 -13.64
N PHE A 63 -13.96 -6.99 -13.49
CA PHE A 63 -13.38 -6.22 -14.59
C PHE A 63 -11.86 -6.30 -14.54
N PHE A 64 -11.19 -5.89 -15.62
CA PHE A 64 -9.74 -5.91 -15.71
C PHE A 64 -9.22 -4.61 -16.30
N PHE A 65 -8.02 -4.23 -15.88
CA PHE A 65 -7.29 -3.13 -16.49
C PHE A 65 -5.79 -3.29 -16.19
N SER A 66 -4.95 -2.72 -17.05
CA SER A 66 -3.51 -2.71 -16.80
C SER A 66 -3.09 -1.50 -15.97
N ASN A 67 -2.00 -1.63 -15.22
CA ASN A 67 -1.40 -0.50 -14.49
C ASN A 67 -1.07 0.67 -15.42
N ARG A 68 -0.70 0.37 -16.67
CA ARG A 68 -0.37 1.37 -17.69
C ARG A 68 -1.61 2.13 -18.17
N TYR A 69 -2.75 1.43 -18.31
CA TYR A 69 -4.03 2.05 -18.63
C TYR A 69 -4.48 3.03 -17.53
N LEU A 70 -4.48 2.59 -16.27
CA LEU A 70 -4.83 3.45 -15.13
C LEU A 70 -3.88 4.65 -15.02
N ALA A 71 -2.58 4.41 -15.17
CA ALA A 71 -1.57 5.47 -15.15
C ALA A 71 -1.78 6.51 -16.26
N GLY A 72 -2.16 6.07 -17.47
CA GLY A 72 -2.48 6.94 -18.59
C GLY A 72 -3.70 7.83 -18.33
N ARG A 73 -4.80 7.26 -17.81
CA ARG A 73 -6.02 8.02 -17.48
C ARG A 73 -5.79 9.12 -16.44
N LEU A 74 -4.82 8.91 -15.55
CA LEU A 74 -4.52 9.81 -14.43
C LEU A 74 -3.26 10.67 -14.63
N GLY A 75 -2.55 10.52 -15.75
CA GLY A 75 -1.29 11.22 -16.01
C GLY A 75 -0.21 10.93 -14.95
N MET A 76 -0.15 9.71 -14.41
CA MET A 76 0.78 9.33 -13.35
C MET A 76 1.77 8.24 -13.76
N ASN A 77 2.77 7.97 -12.92
CA ASN A 77 3.73 6.91 -13.16
C ASN A 77 3.09 5.52 -12.91
N VAL A 78 3.38 4.54 -13.79
CA VAL A 78 2.90 3.15 -13.70
C VAL A 78 3.23 2.49 -12.35
N LYS A 79 4.43 2.73 -11.81
CA LYS A 79 4.85 2.25 -10.49
C LYS A 79 3.93 2.79 -9.40
N GLN A 80 3.59 4.08 -9.47
CA GLN A 80 2.73 4.73 -8.49
C GLN A 80 1.28 4.23 -8.58
N ALA A 81 0.75 4.04 -9.80
CA ALA A 81 -0.55 3.41 -10.02
C ALA A 81 -0.61 2.01 -9.38
N ASN A 82 0.41 1.19 -9.61
CA ASN A 82 0.52 -0.13 -8.98
C ASN A 82 0.57 -0.06 -7.44
N GLN A 83 1.31 0.90 -6.89
CA GLN A 83 1.38 1.09 -5.43
C GLN A 83 0.02 1.48 -4.83
N TYR A 84 -0.76 2.33 -5.51
CA TYR A 84 -2.11 2.67 -5.07
C TYR A 84 -3.08 1.50 -5.15
N ILE A 85 -3.07 0.74 -6.25
CA ILE A 85 -3.87 -0.49 -6.37
C ILE A 85 -3.57 -1.42 -5.20
N ASN A 86 -2.28 -1.69 -4.93
CA ASN A 86 -1.89 -2.60 -3.85
C ASN A 86 -2.24 -2.03 -2.45
N LEU A 87 -2.16 -0.72 -2.26
CA LEU A 87 -2.62 -0.08 -1.03
C LEU A 87 -4.12 -0.29 -0.84
N PHE A 88 -4.93 -0.05 -1.87
CA PHE A 88 -6.38 -0.24 -1.80
C PHE A 88 -6.77 -1.69 -1.58
N CYS A 89 -6.03 -2.64 -2.15
CA CYS A 89 -6.22 -4.06 -1.85
C CYS A 89 -5.89 -4.41 -0.40
N ALA A 90 -4.78 -3.88 0.14
CA ALA A 90 -4.44 -4.08 1.55
C ALA A 90 -5.49 -3.48 2.50
N LEU A 91 -6.14 -2.40 2.07
CA LEU A 91 -7.23 -1.74 2.81
C LEU A 91 -8.62 -2.34 2.51
N LYS A 92 -8.73 -3.39 1.68
CA LYS A 92 -10.00 -4.04 1.29
C LYS A 92 -10.99 -3.12 0.54
N LEU A 93 -10.48 -2.05 -0.09
CA LEU A 93 -11.27 -1.15 -0.94
C LEU A 93 -11.43 -1.67 -2.37
N ILE A 94 -10.56 -2.60 -2.78
CA ILE A 94 -10.55 -3.29 -4.08
C ILE A 94 -10.06 -4.71 -3.82
N ASN A 95 -10.64 -5.70 -4.48
CA ASN A 95 -10.14 -7.08 -4.43
C ASN A 95 -9.44 -7.42 -5.75
N LYS A 96 -8.28 -8.06 -5.68
CA LYS A 96 -7.71 -8.75 -6.86
C LYS A 96 -8.37 -10.11 -6.97
N VAL A 97 -8.84 -10.43 -8.17
CA VAL A 97 -9.47 -11.72 -8.45
C VAL A 97 -8.40 -12.69 -8.97
N PRO A 98 -8.21 -13.83 -8.31
CA PRO A 98 -7.42 -14.96 -8.82
C PRO A 98 -7.83 -15.38 -10.22
N LYS A 99 -6.90 -15.82 -11.05
CA LYS A 99 -7.19 -16.15 -12.47
C LYS A 99 -7.99 -17.43 -12.58
N GLU A 100 -7.77 -18.33 -11.63
CA GLU A 100 -8.54 -19.53 -11.36
C GLU A 100 -10.02 -19.24 -11.02
N ASP A 101 -10.33 -18.05 -10.49
CA ASP A 101 -11.69 -17.62 -10.14
C ASP A 101 -12.33 -16.72 -11.22
N VAL A 102 -11.60 -16.43 -12.30
CA VAL A 102 -12.10 -15.60 -13.42
C VAL A 102 -12.77 -16.50 -14.44
N PRO A 103 -14.01 -16.21 -14.87
CA PRO A 103 -14.66 -16.98 -15.93
C PRO A 103 -13.85 -16.98 -17.22
N GLU A 104 -13.76 -18.15 -17.85
CA GLU A 104 -12.86 -18.41 -19.00
C GLU A 104 -13.04 -17.42 -20.15
N ALA A 105 -14.29 -17.09 -20.50
CA ALA A 105 -14.55 -16.14 -21.58
C ALA A 105 -14.05 -14.71 -21.25
N LEU A 106 -14.04 -14.28 -19.98
CA LEU A 106 -13.43 -12.98 -19.60
C LEU A 106 -11.91 -13.08 -19.66
N LEU A 107 -11.35 -14.20 -19.21
CA LEU A 107 -9.92 -14.46 -19.25
C LEU A 107 -9.39 -14.43 -20.68
N ASP A 108 -10.11 -15.02 -21.64
CA ASP A 108 -9.71 -15.07 -23.04
C ASP A 108 -9.82 -13.71 -23.73
N ASN A 109 -10.90 -12.97 -23.49
CA ASN A 109 -11.02 -11.58 -23.92
C ASN A 109 -9.84 -10.72 -23.42
N ALA A 110 -9.46 -10.88 -22.16
CA ALA A 110 -8.33 -10.16 -21.57
C ALA A 110 -6.99 -10.58 -22.21
N LYS A 111 -6.78 -11.88 -22.48
CA LYS A 111 -5.57 -12.37 -23.17
C LYS A 111 -5.46 -11.81 -24.58
N GLU A 112 -6.56 -11.75 -25.33
CA GLU A 112 -6.56 -11.19 -26.68
C GLU A 112 -6.19 -9.71 -26.70
N ILE A 113 -6.77 -8.92 -25.79
CA ILE A 113 -6.45 -7.49 -25.65
C ILE A 113 -4.98 -7.31 -25.26
N ALA A 114 -4.49 -8.10 -24.29
CA ALA A 114 -3.09 -8.06 -23.88
C ALA A 114 -2.14 -8.35 -25.03
N LYS A 115 -2.43 -9.38 -25.84
CA LYS A 115 -1.65 -9.77 -27.02
C LYS A 115 -1.63 -8.64 -28.06
N LYS A 116 -2.80 -8.06 -28.38
CA LYS A 116 -2.92 -6.93 -29.33
C LYS A 116 -2.11 -5.71 -28.89
N GLN A 117 -2.01 -5.46 -27.59
CA GLN A 117 -1.30 -4.30 -27.04
C GLN A 117 0.16 -4.58 -26.64
N GLY A 118 0.67 -5.81 -26.89
CA GLY A 118 2.01 -6.21 -26.46
C GLY A 118 2.21 -6.12 -24.93
N GLN A 119 1.14 -6.26 -24.15
CA GLN A 119 1.17 -6.15 -22.69
C GLN A 119 1.30 -7.52 -22.04
N ARG A 120 1.92 -7.55 -20.87
CA ARG A 120 1.90 -8.72 -19.99
C ARG A 120 0.46 -8.97 -19.48
N MET A 121 0.31 -10.11 -18.83
CA MET A 121 -0.92 -10.58 -18.20
C MET A 121 -1.65 -9.48 -17.40
N ILE A 122 -2.95 -9.33 -17.67
CA ILE A 122 -3.81 -8.33 -17.01
C ILE A 122 -4.35 -8.90 -15.69
N ASN A 123 -4.46 -8.03 -14.68
CA ASN A 123 -5.09 -8.38 -13.40
C ASN A 123 -6.59 -8.11 -13.45
N PHE A 124 -7.34 -8.93 -12.71
CA PHE A 124 -8.78 -8.82 -12.57
C PHE A 124 -9.14 -8.29 -11.19
N TYR A 125 -10.25 -7.57 -11.11
CA TYR A 125 -10.65 -6.87 -9.90
C TYR A 125 -12.16 -6.93 -9.68
N THR A 126 -12.55 -6.89 -8.41
CA THR A 126 -13.90 -6.48 -7.98
C THR A 126 -13.77 -5.30 -7.02
N VAL A 127 -14.81 -4.48 -6.94
CA VAL A 127 -14.90 -3.37 -5.98
C VAL A 127 -16.14 -3.58 -5.13
N PRO A 128 -16.00 -3.75 -3.80
CA PRO A 128 -17.15 -3.93 -2.91
C PRO A 128 -17.92 -2.60 -2.73
N PRO A 129 -19.16 -2.66 -2.20
CA PRO A 129 -19.85 -1.47 -1.73
C PRO A 129 -19.05 -0.81 -0.60
N LEU A 130 -18.68 0.46 -0.79
CA LEU A 130 -17.81 1.18 0.14
C LEU A 130 -18.39 1.21 1.55
N GLY A 131 -19.71 1.39 1.67
CA GLY A 131 -20.40 1.40 2.97
C GLY A 131 -20.28 0.11 3.77
N GLU A 132 -20.06 -1.03 3.12
CA GLU A 132 -19.89 -2.33 3.78
C GLU A 132 -18.45 -2.53 4.28
N VAL A 133 -17.47 -2.03 3.53
CA VAL A 133 -16.05 -2.24 3.86
C VAL A 133 -15.39 -1.08 4.60
N ILE A 134 -16.03 0.09 4.69
CA ILE A 134 -15.41 1.33 5.17
C ILE A 134 -14.86 1.22 6.59
N GLN A 135 -15.61 0.60 7.51
CA GLN A 135 -15.20 0.42 8.90
C GLN A 135 -13.95 -0.46 8.97
N LYS A 136 -13.99 -1.61 8.27
CA LYS A 136 -12.83 -2.52 8.22
C LYS A 136 -11.62 -1.87 7.57
N SER A 137 -11.85 -1.07 6.53
CA SER A 137 -10.82 -0.30 5.84
C SER A 137 -10.16 0.72 6.76
N ASP A 138 -10.93 1.38 7.65
CA ASP A 138 -10.39 2.31 8.65
C ASP A 138 -9.56 1.58 9.72
N GLU A 139 -10.00 0.41 10.18
CA GLU A 139 -9.20 -0.44 11.09
C GLU A 139 -7.85 -0.84 10.47
N MET A 140 -7.88 -1.28 9.20
CA MET A 140 -6.68 -1.63 8.44
C MET A 140 -5.75 -0.42 8.32
N ALA A 141 -6.28 0.74 7.91
CA ALA A 141 -5.54 1.99 7.83
C ALA A 141 -4.97 2.43 9.19
N ASN A 142 -5.73 2.25 10.27
CA ASN A 142 -5.28 2.55 11.64
C ASN A 142 -4.07 1.69 12.01
N LYS A 143 -4.11 0.39 11.69
CA LYS A 143 -2.98 -0.52 11.87
C LYS A 143 -1.76 -0.04 11.08
N MET A 144 -1.91 0.33 9.81
CA MET A 144 -0.80 0.86 9.00
C MET A 144 -0.15 2.10 9.64
N LEU A 145 -0.97 3.06 10.07
CA LEU A 145 -0.49 4.31 10.66
C LEU A 145 0.23 4.06 11.99
N LYS A 146 -0.30 3.18 12.85
CA LYS A 146 0.36 2.77 14.10
C LYS A 146 1.70 2.07 13.87
N LYS A 147 1.84 1.38 12.75
CA LYS A 147 3.10 0.72 12.31
C LYS A 147 4.02 1.64 11.50
N GLY A 148 3.77 2.95 11.50
CA GLY A 148 4.68 3.93 10.91
C GLY A 148 4.56 4.13 9.40
N TYR A 149 3.49 3.65 8.76
CA TYR A 149 3.22 3.97 7.35
C TYR A 149 3.16 5.48 7.13
N SER A 150 3.89 5.97 6.12
CA SER A 150 3.98 7.41 5.85
C SER A 150 3.95 7.82 4.37
N SER A 151 4.10 6.89 3.42
CA SER A 151 4.23 7.24 2.01
C SER A 151 3.88 6.10 1.08
N ILE A 152 3.17 6.42 -0.01
CA ILE A 152 2.82 5.47 -1.08
C ILE A 152 4.05 4.80 -1.69
N LYS A 153 5.21 5.50 -1.72
CA LYS A 153 6.48 4.97 -2.24
C LYS A 153 6.94 3.70 -1.51
N THR A 154 6.51 3.51 -0.27
CA THR A 154 6.92 2.39 0.58
C THR A 154 6.06 1.14 0.38
N VAL A 155 4.86 1.29 -0.19
CA VAL A 155 3.92 0.19 -0.42
C VAL A 155 4.57 -0.85 -1.33
N SER A 156 4.61 -2.07 -0.81
CA SER A 156 5.25 -3.25 -1.39
C SER A 156 4.79 -4.49 -0.64
N LYS A 157 5.06 -5.68 -1.19
CA LYS A 157 4.82 -6.96 -0.51
C LYS A 157 5.39 -6.95 0.91
N VAL A 158 6.66 -6.59 1.06
CA VAL A 158 7.38 -6.50 2.34
C VAL A 158 6.67 -5.62 3.37
N LEU A 159 6.26 -4.42 2.96
CA LEU A 159 5.57 -3.52 3.88
C LEU A 159 4.26 -4.14 4.37
N ILE A 160 3.48 -4.72 3.44
CA ILE A 160 2.19 -5.32 3.76
C ILE A 160 2.39 -6.55 4.66
N GLU A 161 3.38 -7.39 4.40
CA GLU A 161 3.75 -8.52 5.27
C GLU A 161 4.14 -8.05 6.67
N ASN A 162 4.98 -7.02 6.77
CA ASN A 162 5.47 -6.51 8.04
C ASN A 162 4.39 -5.79 8.86
N ILE A 163 3.36 -5.22 8.23
CA ILE A 163 2.24 -4.57 8.94
C ILE A 163 1.13 -5.57 9.29
N TYR A 164 0.80 -6.46 8.35
CA TYR A 164 -0.31 -7.39 8.46
C TYR A 164 0.22 -8.79 8.72
N ASP A 165 0.43 -9.56 7.65
CA ASP A 165 0.95 -10.90 7.64
C ASP A 165 1.20 -11.35 6.19
N LYS A 166 1.73 -12.56 6.03
CA LYS A 166 1.99 -13.18 4.73
C LYS A 166 0.72 -13.48 3.93
N GLN A 167 -0.42 -13.70 4.59
CA GLN A 167 -1.68 -14.03 3.93
C GLN A 167 -2.22 -12.80 3.18
N VAL A 168 -2.34 -11.66 3.88
CA VAL A 168 -2.79 -10.39 3.28
C VAL A 168 -1.88 -9.96 2.13
N ALA A 169 -0.57 -10.18 2.26
CA ALA A 169 0.36 -9.90 1.18
C ALA A 169 0.25 -10.88 0.01
N GLY A 170 0.05 -12.17 0.30
CA GLY A 170 -0.14 -13.23 -0.70
C GLY A 170 -1.37 -12.99 -1.57
N ASP A 171 -2.47 -12.50 -1.00
CA ASP A 171 -3.69 -12.13 -1.71
C ASP A 171 -3.44 -11.03 -2.77
N ILE A 172 -2.42 -10.19 -2.57
CA ILE A 172 -2.13 -9.02 -3.40
C ILE A 172 -0.97 -9.28 -4.38
N TYR A 173 0.04 -10.04 -3.94
CA TYR A 173 1.31 -10.25 -4.62
C TYR A 173 1.57 -11.73 -4.89
N LYS A 174 0.80 -12.30 -5.82
CA LYS A 174 1.06 -13.63 -6.37
C LYS A 174 2.40 -13.66 -7.11
N ASP A 175 3.17 -14.72 -6.90
CA ASP A 175 4.44 -15.03 -7.58
C ASP A 175 5.52 -13.94 -7.53
N CYS A 176 5.47 -13.06 -6.52
CA CYS A 176 6.49 -12.04 -6.30
C CYS A 176 7.45 -12.50 -5.21
N GLU A 177 8.65 -12.93 -5.61
CA GLU A 177 9.71 -13.25 -4.67
C GLU A 177 10.36 -12.01 -4.08
N PHE A 178 10.84 -12.16 -2.85
CA PHE A 178 11.54 -11.10 -2.17
C PHE A 178 12.99 -11.02 -2.66
N SER A 179 13.36 -9.89 -3.27
CA SER A 179 14.70 -9.65 -3.78
C SER A 179 15.78 -9.88 -2.70
N SER A 180 16.79 -10.70 -3.03
CA SER A 180 17.94 -10.97 -2.17
C SER A 180 18.70 -9.71 -1.79
N PHE A 181 18.90 -8.79 -2.75
CA PHE A 181 19.47 -7.47 -2.51
C PHE A 181 18.68 -6.69 -1.46
N THR A 182 17.35 -6.65 -1.61
CA THR A 182 16.48 -5.91 -0.68
C THR A 182 16.57 -6.47 0.74
N ARG A 183 16.66 -7.80 0.87
CA ARG A 183 16.87 -8.48 2.16
C ARG A 183 18.20 -8.07 2.81
N LYS A 184 19.31 -8.17 2.07
CA LYS A 184 20.64 -7.75 2.58
C LYS A 184 20.64 -6.30 3.06
N VAL A 185 20.03 -5.39 2.29
CA VAL A 185 19.91 -3.97 2.69
C VAL A 185 19.10 -3.84 3.98
N GLN A 186 18.00 -4.58 4.11
CA GLN A 186 17.17 -4.53 5.31
C GLN A 186 17.88 -5.09 6.54
N ASP A 187 18.59 -6.21 6.43
CA ASP A 187 19.33 -6.82 7.54
C ASP A 187 20.41 -5.86 8.10
N LEU A 188 21.11 -5.14 7.20
CA LEU A 188 22.09 -4.14 7.59
C LEU A 188 21.46 -2.90 8.24
N ILE A 189 20.33 -2.41 7.70
CA ILE A 189 19.60 -1.28 8.30
C ILE A 189 19.06 -1.67 9.68
N GLU A 190 18.47 -2.86 9.82
CA GLU A 190 17.93 -3.35 11.10
C GLU A 190 19.03 -3.43 12.16
N SER A 191 20.16 -4.06 11.83
CA SER A 191 21.31 -4.20 12.73
C SER A 191 21.85 -2.84 13.18
N TYR A 192 22.04 -1.93 12.22
CA TYR A 192 22.49 -0.56 12.49
C TYR A 192 21.52 0.20 13.40
N VAL A 193 20.22 0.14 13.11
CA VAL A 193 19.20 0.84 13.90
C VAL A 193 19.18 0.34 15.35
N VAL A 194 19.23 -0.98 15.54
CA VAL A 194 19.22 -1.57 16.88
C VAL A 194 20.47 -1.16 17.64
N GLU A 195 21.65 -1.26 17.03
CA GLU A 195 22.92 -0.86 17.64
C GLU A 195 22.91 0.63 18.03
N GLU A 196 22.47 1.50 17.14
CA GLU A 196 22.39 2.94 17.40
C GLU A 196 21.41 3.27 18.53
N ILE A 197 20.22 2.68 18.53
CA ILE A 197 19.26 2.90 19.61
C ILE A 197 19.82 2.42 20.95
N MET A 198 20.57 1.32 20.99
CA MET A 198 21.20 0.86 22.23
C MET A 198 22.34 1.79 22.69
N LYS A 199 23.06 2.43 21.76
CA LYS A 199 24.17 3.35 22.08
C LYS A 199 23.71 4.75 22.46
N LYS A 200 22.87 5.39 21.63
CA LYS A 200 22.46 6.80 21.80
C LYS A 200 21.00 6.98 22.23
N GLY A 201 20.22 5.90 22.27
CA GLY A 201 18.83 5.91 22.73
C GLY A 201 17.77 6.15 21.65
N TYR A 202 18.16 6.57 20.44
CA TYR A 202 17.24 6.90 19.36
C TYR A 202 17.89 6.78 17.97
N VAL A 203 17.08 6.81 16.91
CA VAL A 203 17.50 6.98 15.51
C VAL A 203 16.54 7.95 14.81
N ILE A 204 17.07 8.84 13.98
CA ILE A 204 16.33 9.66 13.03
C ILE A 204 16.66 9.26 11.58
N LEU A 205 15.91 9.80 10.63
CA LEU A 205 16.11 9.44 9.22
C LEU A 205 17.49 9.87 8.68
N ASP A 206 18.07 10.96 9.20
CA ASP A 206 19.38 11.43 8.76
C ASP A 206 20.49 10.43 9.10
N ASP A 207 20.40 9.76 10.26
CA ASP A 207 21.32 8.67 10.62
C ASP A 207 21.35 7.56 9.56
N ILE A 208 20.17 7.22 9.02
CA ILE A 208 20.03 6.21 7.96
C ILE A 208 20.65 6.70 6.65
N TYR A 209 20.53 7.99 6.35
CA TYR A 209 21.11 8.58 5.15
C TYR A 209 22.63 8.59 5.21
N ASP A 210 23.17 8.98 6.36
CA ASP A 210 24.60 9.14 6.61
C ASP A 210 25.31 7.79 6.71
N LYS A 211 24.62 6.73 7.11
CA LYS A 211 25.19 5.37 7.14
C LYS A 211 25.55 4.88 5.74
N GLN A 212 26.83 4.73 5.43
CA GLN A 212 27.26 4.05 4.20
C GLN A 212 26.88 2.56 4.25
N ILE A 213 26.15 2.11 3.23
CA ILE A 213 25.73 0.71 3.04
C ILE A 213 26.22 0.30 1.66
N ILE A 214 27.00 -0.78 1.60
CA ILE A 214 27.56 -1.34 0.37
C ILE A 214 27.08 -2.78 0.27
N ILE A 215 26.44 -3.13 -0.85
CA ILE A 215 26.00 -4.50 -1.15
C ILE A 215 26.64 -4.91 -2.46
N ASP A 216 27.33 -6.03 -2.47
CA ASP A 216 27.93 -6.62 -3.68
C ASP A 216 28.81 -5.62 -4.47
N GLY A 217 29.51 -4.73 -3.74
CA GLY A 217 30.40 -3.69 -4.30
C GLY A 217 29.71 -2.36 -4.63
N GLU A 218 28.39 -2.28 -4.59
CA GLU A 218 27.63 -1.07 -4.93
C GLU A 218 27.13 -0.31 -3.69
N VAL A 219 27.28 1.02 -3.71
CA VAL A 219 26.75 1.88 -2.65
C VAL A 219 25.23 1.99 -2.80
N VAL A 220 24.51 1.68 -1.73
CA VAL A 220 23.05 1.79 -1.70
C VAL A 220 22.64 3.27 -1.69
N GLU A 221 21.86 3.67 -2.69
CA GLU A 221 21.38 5.04 -2.84
C GLU A 221 20.44 5.49 -1.70
N LYS A 222 20.40 6.81 -1.48
CA LYS A 222 19.59 7.45 -0.43
C LYS A 222 18.11 7.07 -0.48
N GLU A 223 17.51 7.03 -1.68
CA GLU A 223 16.09 6.65 -1.83
C GLU A 223 15.87 5.17 -1.49
N ASN A 224 16.80 4.28 -1.86
CA ASN A 224 16.72 2.86 -1.48
C ASN A 224 16.86 2.66 0.03
N LYS A 225 17.74 3.41 0.71
CA LYS A 225 17.82 3.39 2.18
C LYS A 225 16.52 3.87 2.81
N TYR A 226 15.97 4.99 2.34
CA TYR A 226 14.67 5.51 2.82
C TYR A 226 13.57 4.46 2.70
N ILE A 227 13.39 3.89 1.51
CA ILE A 227 12.32 2.93 1.25
C ILE A 227 12.45 1.70 2.16
N ASN A 228 13.67 1.14 2.27
CA ASN A 228 13.89 -0.08 3.04
C ASN A 228 13.78 0.15 4.55
N TYR A 229 14.30 1.28 5.06
CA TYR A 229 14.11 1.67 6.45
C TYR A 229 12.62 1.82 6.78
N LYS A 230 11.86 2.52 5.95
CA LYS A 230 10.41 2.69 6.18
C LYS A 230 9.64 1.37 6.18
N ARG A 231 10.05 0.41 5.35
CA ARG A 231 9.47 -0.94 5.32
C ARG A 231 9.81 -1.78 6.55
N LEU A 232 10.91 -1.45 7.25
CA LEU A 232 11.34 -2.12 8.47
C LEU A 232 10.73 -1.58 9.75
N ILE A 233 10.24 -0.33 9.76
CA ILE A 233 9.64 0.28 10.96
C ILE A 233 8.62 -0.64 11.67
N PRO A 234 7.68 -1.32 10.98
CA PRO A 234 6.76 -2.24 11.64
C PRO A 234 7.48 -3.37 12.41
N VAL A 235 8.51 -3.96 11.81
CA VAL A 235 9.33 -5.02 12.45
C VAL A 235 10.08 -4.44 13.64
N LEU A 236 10.65 -3.25 13.50
CA LEU A 236 11.41 -2.59 14.55
C LEU A 236 10.52 -2.30 15.78
N ILE A 237 9.29 -1.88 15.55
CA ILE A 237 8.29 -1.66 16.60
C ILE A 237 7.96 -2.98 17.30
N ASP A 238 7.68 -4.04 16.55
CA ASP A 238 7.15 -5.28 17.11
C ASP A 238 8.22 -6.17 17.76
N LYS A 239 9.34 -6.36 17.07
CA LYS A 239 10.41 -7.25 17.50
C LYS A 239 11.22 -6.67 18.67
N TYR A 240 11.40 -5.35 18.71
CA TYR A 240 12.27 -4.69 19.69
C TYR A 240 11.54 -3.76 20.66
N ASN A 241 10.20 -3.70 20.60
CA ASN A 241 9.37 -2.79 21.39
C ASN A 241 9.82 -1.32 21.25
N PHE A 242 10.10 -0.91 20.01
CA PHE A 242 10.44 0.47 19.70
C PHE A 242 9.19 1.31 19.42
N GLU A 243 9.30 2.62 19.61
CA GLU A 243 8.26 3.59 19.28
C GLU A 243 8.75 4.51 18.16
N TYR A 244 7.90 4.71 17.15
CA TYR A 244 8.17 5.59 16.01
C TYR A 244 7.15 6.73 15.96
N ARG A 245 7.57 7.95 16.28
CA ARG A 245 6.67 9.12 16.23
C ARG A 245 7.39 10.42 15.88
N LYS A 246 6.62 11.42 15.47
CA LYS A 246 7.12 12.78 15.28
C LYS A 246 7.60 13.31 16.64
N ALA A 247 8.79 13.89 16.69
CA ALA A 247 9.33 14.51 17.90
C ALA A 247 8.39 15.63 18.37
N ASN A 248 8.00 15.55 19.63
CA ASN A 248 7.33 16.62 20.37
C ASN A 248 8.37 17.36 21.23
N LYS A 249 7.95 18.41 21.96
CA LYS A 249 8.86 19.19 22.84
C LYS A 249 9.66 18.31 23.80
N GLU A 250 9.02 17.29 24.37
CA GLU A 250 9.64 16.31 25.27
C GLU A 250 10.75 15.51 24.58
N LEU A 251 10.49 14.91 23.41
CA LEU A 251 11.50 14.15 22.67
C LEU A 251 12.64 15.02 22.15
N LEU A 252 12.35 16.26 21.74
CA LEU A 252 13.38 17.20 21.32
C LEU A 252 14.35 17.50 22.47
N GLN A 253 13.82 17.73 23.67
CA GLN A 253 14.63 17.95 24.86
C GLN A 253 15.39 16.69 25.26
N ARG A 254 14.71 15.54 25.33
CA ARG A 254 15.29 14.24 25.73
C ARG A 254 16.49 13.85 24.87
N PHE A 255 16.40 14.07 23.55
CA PHE A 255 17.40 13.63 22.59
C PHE A 255 18.25 14.78 22.02
N GLY A 256 18.12 16.00 22.54
CA GLY A 256 18.88 17.16 22.07
C GLY A 256 18.65 17.51 20.58
N LEU A 257 17.49 17.18 20.03
CA LEU A 257 17.19 17.34 18.61
C LEU A 257 16.78 18.78 18.27
N LYS A 258 17.31 19.31 17.17
CA LYS A 258 16.93 20.61 16.62
C LYS A 258 15.93 20.41 15.47
N GLY A 259 14.65 20.47 15.78
CA GLY A 259 13.57 20.46 14.79
C GLY A 259 12.72 19.19 14.76
N TYR A 260 11.57 19.28 14.09
CA TYR A 260 10.52 18.26 14.15
C TYR A 260 10.78 17.06 13.23
N SER A 261 11.75 16.24 13.60
CA SER A 261 12.03 14.96 12.94
C SER A 261 11.13 13.84 13.47
N TYR A 262 10.95 12.78 12.69
CA TYR A 262 10.44 11.53 13.25
C TYR A 262 11.60 10.78 13.91
N VAL A 263 11.32 10.22 15.07
CA VAL A 263 12.29 9.55 15.93
C VAL A 263 11.81 8.12 16.17
N LEU A 264 12.73 7.18 16.00
CA LEU A 264 12.57 5.79 16.43
C LEU A 264 13.41 5.60 17.70
N TYR A 265 12.82 5.11 18.78
CA TYR A 265 13.53 4.94 20.05
C TYR A 265 12.95 3.77 20.85
N LYS A 266 13.69 3.28 21.85
CA LYS A 266 13.20 2.22 22.73
C LYS A 266 12.08 2.75 23.62
N LYS A 267 10.93 2.06 23.62
CA LYS A 267 9.83 2.41 24.51
C LYS A 267 10.30 2.18 25.96
N THR A 268 10.26 3.23 26.78
CA THR A 268 10.46 3.07 28.22
C THR A 268 9.23 2.36 28.78
N ALA A 269 9.44 1.34 29.62
CA ALA A 269 8.37 0.62 30.30
C ALA A 269 7.56 1.57 31.21
#